data_AF-A0AAE1T7Q4-F1
#
_entry.id   AF-A0AAE1T7Q4-F1
#
_cell.length_a   1.000
_cell.length_b   1.000
_cell.length_c   1.000
_cell.angle_alpha   90.00
_cell.angle_beta   90.00
_cell.angle_gamma   90.00
#
_symmetry.space_group_name_H-M   'P 1'
#
loop_
_entity.id
_entity.type
_entity.pdbx_description
1 polymer ?
#
loop_
_entity_poly.entity_id
_entity_poly.type
_entity_poly.pdbx_seq_one_letter_code
_entity_poly.pdbx_strand_id
1 'polypeptide(L)'
;MMVISEQWSCYRDDDVTKAINVKEKLLDDSWWDSIDYILDFTEPIYEMLRATDTDKHCLHLVYDMWDNMISKVKKAIYKHEKKNDYEESSFWGVVHKVLEDRWSKSNTPLHCLAHSLNPRCSTKERQSQHPNLTPPQSDVEISRMRKICLKRLFPNDDTRREVNVELARFFGCLDDFADEDSLRDRWEMDPIKWWLVHGSATPHLQSISLKLLGHVSSSSCCERNWSTYAFIHSIRRNQITPQRAQDLVFVHNNLRLLSRKTPQYMQGDIKMWDVAGDAFETIEDVGILEIANLSLDEPELESVLFDEITET
;
A
#
# COMPACT_ATOMS: atom_id res chain seq x y z
N MET A 1 10.72 -28.23 -21.28
CA MET A 1 11.76 -27.22 -20.98
C MET A 1 12.60 -26.99 -22.24
N MET A 2 12.67 -25.76 -22.74
CA MET A 2 13.23 -25.41 -24.06
C MET A 2 14.67 -25.90 -24.29
N VAL A 3 15.51 -25.88 -23.23
CA VAL A 3 16.93 -26.28 -23.25
C VAL A 3 17.20 -27.79 -23.33
N ILE A 4 16.15 -28.61 -23.21
CA ILE A 4 16.20 -30.08 -23.35
C ILE A 4 15.70 -30.52 -24.73
N SER A 5 15.05 -29.62 -25.50
CA SER A 5 14.52 -29.95 -26.82
C SER A 5 15.63 -30.11 -27.87
N GLU A 6 15.36 -30.91 -28.90
CA GLU A 6 16.26 -31.04 -30.05
C GLU A 6 16.47 -29.68 -30.78
N GLN A 7 15.46 -28.80 -30.73
CA GLN A 7 15.49 -27.46 -31.32
C GLN A 7 16.46 -26.50 -30.62
N TRP A 8 16.90 -26.78 -29.38
CA TRP A 8 17.93 -26.00 -28.68
C TRP A 8 19.29 -26.04 -29.39
N SER A 9 19.55 -27.11 -30.16
CA SER A 9 20.78 -27.25 -30.94
C SER A 9 20.93 -26.15 -32.00
N CYS A 10 19.83 -25.59 -32.51
CA CYS A 10 19.84 -24.50 -33.49
C CYS A 10 20.28 -23.15 -32.88
N TYR A 11 20.15 -22.97 -31.56
CA TYR A 11 20.58 -21.75 -30.86
C TYR A 11 22.06 -21.78 -30.44
N ARG A 12 22.74 -22.92 -30.62
CA ARG A 12 24.17 -23.08 -30.32
C ARG A 12 25.06 -22.42 -31.37
N ASP A 13 24.56 -22.20 -32.58
CA ASP A 13 25.37 -21.78 -33.73
C ASP A 13 25.91 -20.34 -33.59
N ASP A 14 25.27 -19.49 -32.79
CA ASP A 14 25.70 -18.10 -32.56
C ASP A 14 26.76 -17.96 -31.46
N ASP A 15 26.61 -18.65 -30.33
CA ASP A 15 27.56 -18.62 -29.20
C ASP A 15 27.44 -19.89 -28.33
N VAL A 16 28.19 -20.93 -28.72
CA VAL A 16 28.18 -22.26 -28.07
C VAL A 16 28.51 -22.16 -26.57
N THR A 17 29.40 -21.26 -26.17
CA THR A 17 29.86 -21.12 -24.79
C THR A 17 28.76 -20.55 -23.89
N LYS A 18 28.04 -19.53 -24.36
CA LYS A 18 26.88 -18.99 -23.64
C LYS A 18 25.73 -20.00 -23.58
N ALA A 19 25.45 -20.68 -24.69
CA ALA A 19 24.37 -21.68 -24.74
C ALA A 19 24.61 -22.85 -23.77
N ILE A 20 25.87 -23.29 -23.60
CA ILE A 20 26.24 -24.30 -22.60
C ILE A 20 26.04 -23.76 -21.19
N ASN A 21 26.56 -22.56 -20.87
CA ASN A 21 26.39 -21.95 -19.56
C ASN A 21 24.91 -21.77 -19.16
N VAL A 22 24.06 -21.32 -20.09
CA VAL A 22 22.62 -21.17 -19.85
C VAL A 22 21.96 -22.52 -19.58
N LYS A 23 22.30 -23.55 -20.36
CA LYS A 23 21.77 -24.90 -20.15
C LYS A 23 22.21 -25.48 -18.80
N GLU A 24 23.48 -25.31 -18.45
CA GLU A 24 24.02 -25.76 -17.15
C GLU A 24 23.30 -25.06 -16.00
N LYS A 25 23.09 -23.74 -16.07
CA LYS A 25 22.40 -22.98 -15.04
C LYS A 25 20.92 -23.33 -14.91
N LEU A 26 20.20 -23.51 -16.01
CA LEU A 26 18.78 -23.84 -15.98
C LEU A 26 18.50 -25.26 -15.48
N LEU A 27 19.48 -26.16 -15.54
CA LEU A 27 19.40 -27.53 -15.05
C LEU A 27 20.06 -27.72 -13.67
N ASP A 28 20.56 -26.65 -13.06
CA ASP A 28 21.22 -26.67 -11.76
C ASP A 28 20.19 -26.45 -10.65
N ASP A 29 19.74 -27.53 -10.00
CA ASP A 29 18.77 -27.47 -8.90
C ASP A 29 19.25 -26.56 -7.76
N SER A 30 20.56 -26.54 -7.47
CA SER A 30 21.13 -25.70 -6.41
C SER A 30 21.08 -24.20 -6.75
N TRP A 31 21.09 -23.88 -8.05
CA TRP A 31 20.88 -22.51 -8.51
C TRP A 31 19.44 -22.08 -8.30
N TRP A 32 18.46 -22.96 -8.58
CA TRP A 32 17.05 -22.69 -8.32
C TRP A 32 16.74 -22.57 -6.82
N ASP A 33 17.31 -23.43 -5.98
CA ASP A 33 17.21 -23.30 -4.51
C ASP A 33 17.70 -21.92 -4.03
N SER A 34 18.74 -21.38 -4.70
CA SER A 34 19.26 -20.04 -4.39
C SER A 34 18.31 -18.93 -4.83
N ILE A 35 17.60 -19.10 -5.95
CA ILE A 35 16.57 -18.17 -6.42
C ILE A 35 15.37 -18.19 -5.49
N ASP A 36 14.88 -19.38 -5.13
CA ASP A 36 13.76 -19.54 -4.19
C ASP A 36 14.08 -18.89 -2.85
N TYR A 37 15.30 -19.06 -2.34
CA TYR A 37 15.73 -18.35 -1.14
C TYR A 37 15.66 -16.82 -1.29
N ILE A 38 16.14 -16.27 -2.41
CA ILE A 38 16.08 -14.82 -2.66
C ILE A 38 14.63 -14.34 -2.69
N LEU A 39 13.74 -15.07 -3.37
CA LEU A 39 12.32 -14.76 -3.44
C LEU A 39 11.70 -14.81 -2.04
N ASP A 40 11.95 -15.87 -1.26
CA ASP A 40 11.38 -16.08 0.08
C ASP A 40 11.62 -14.88 1.02
N PHE A 41 12.84 -14.31 1.06
CA PHE A 41 13.12 -13.18 1.96
C PHE A 41 12.81 -11.82 1.33
N THR A 42 12.71 -11.70 0.00
CA THR A 42 12.37 -10.42 -0.65
C THR A 42 10.86 -10.24 -0.87
N GLU A 43 10.09 -11.32 -0.94
CA GLU A 43 8.64 -11.31 -1.13
C GLU A 43 7.93 -10.45 -0.07
N PRO A 44 8.19 -10.57 1.26
CA PRO A 44 7.53 -9.73 2.25
C PRO A 44 7.78 -8.23 2.05
N ILE A 45 8.97 -7.86 1.54
CA ILE A 45 9.33 -6.48 1.22
C ILE A 45 8.49 -6.01 0.04
N TYR A 46 8.42 -6.82 -1.01
CA TYR A 46 7.62 -6.55 -2.20
C TYR A 46 6.13 -6.44 -1.87
N GLU A 47 5.56 -7.39 -1.14
CA GLU A 47 4.16 -7.38 -0.68
C GLU A 47 3.82 -6.08 0.04
N MET A 48 4.67 -5.67 0.98
CA MET A 48 4.48 -4.44 1.73
C MET A 48 4.50 -3.22 0.82
N LEU A 49 5.50 -3.10 -0.06
CA LEU A 49 5.61 -1.99 -1.00
C LEU A 49 4.39 -1.92 -1.92
N ARG A 50 3.92 -3.08 -2.40
CA ARG A 50 2.71 -3.14 -3.23
C ARG A 50 1.46 -2.74 -2.46
N ALA A 51 1.33 -3.14 -1.20
CA ALA A 51 0.19 -2.76 -0.37
C ALA A 51 0.13 -1.24 -0.14
N THR A 52 1.27 -0.60 0.10
CA THR A 52 1.37 0.86 0.28
C THR A 52 1.23 1.63 -1.02
N ASP A 53 1.55 1.00 -2.16
CA ASP A 53 1.46 1.62 -3.49
C ASP A 53 0.05 1.69 -4.09
N THR A 54 -0.96 1.30 -3.31
CA THR A 54 -2.37 1.38 -3.71
C THR A 54 -3.03 2.70 -3.30
N ASP A 55 -4.18 2.98 -3.90
CA ASP A 55 -5.02 4.12 -3.51
C ASP A 55 -5.86 3.84 -2.24
N LYS A 56 -5.55 2.76 -1.52
CA LYS A 56 -6.22 2.45 -0.25
C LYS A 56 -5.68 3.34 0.85
N HIS A 57 -6.56 3.71 1.78
CA HIS A 57 -6.15 4.45 2.95
C HIS A 57 -5.37 3.54 3.91
N CYS A 58 -4.05 3.66 3.88
CA CYS A 58 -3.16 2.72 4.57
C CYS A 58 -2.06 3.41 5.39
N LEU A 59 -2.04 4.75 5.46
CA LEU A 59 -1.02 5.50 6.22
C LEU A 59 -0.89 5.02 7.68
N HIS A 60 -2.02 4.68 8.29
CA HIS A 60 -2.10 4.19 9.68
C HIS A 60 -1.65 2.74 9.87
N LEU A 61 -1.54 1.97 8.78
CA LEU A 61 -1.12 0.57 8.76
C LEU A 61 0.37 0.41 8.49
N VAL A 62 1.05 1.43 7.94
CA VAL A 62 2.45 1.38 7.52
C VAL A 62 3.37 0.84 8.63
N TYR A 63 3.15 1.28 9.86
CA TYR A 63 3.90 0.81 11.03
C TYR A 63 3.78 -0.71 11.25
N ASP A 64 2.55 -1.22 11.32
CA ASP A 64 2.29 -2.65 11.50
C ASP A 64 2.81 -3.46 10.29
N MET A 65 2.70 -2.89 9.08
CA MET A 65 3.24 -3.51 7.86
C MET A 65 4.78 -3.64 7.92
N TRP A 66 5.50 -2.63 8.42
CA TRP A 66 6.96 -2.68 8.59
C TRP A 66 7.36 -3.77 9.56
N ASP A 67 6.75 -3.82 10.74
CA ASP A 67 7.08 -4.82 11.75
C ASP A 67 6.78 -6.24 11.29
N ASN A 68 5.62 -6.43 10.65
CA ASN A 68 5.26 -7.73 10.08
C ASN A 68 6.21 -8.15 8.96
N MET A 69 6.55 -7.22 8.05
CA MET A 69 7.50 -7.47 6.97
C MET A 69 8.87 -7.85 7.54
N ILE A 70 9.44 -7.06 8.46
CA ILE A 70 10.73 -7.34 9.10
C ILE A 70 10.71 -8.73 9.76
N SER A 71 9.62 -9.07 10.46
CA SER A 71 9.46 -10.39 11.08
C SER A 71 9.45 -11.52 10.05
N LYS A 72 8.71 -11.38 8.93
CA LYS A 72 8.66 -12.36 7.85
C LYS A 72 10.03 -12.53 7.18
N VAL A 73 10.72 -11.42 6.86
CA VAL A 73 12.08 -11.46 6.28
C VAL A 73 13.05 -12.19 7.20
N LYS A 74 13.02 -11.89 8.51
CA LYS A 74 13.85 -12.60 9.50
C LYS A 74 13.58 -14.10 9.46
N LYS A 75 12.30 -14.50 9.50
CA LYS A 75 11.91 -15.92 9.49
C LYS A 75 12.39 -16.64 8.22
N ALA A 76 12.26 -16.02 7.05
CA ALA A 76 12.74 -16.58 5.79
C ALA A 76 14.27 -16.82 5.82
N ILE A 77 15.04 -15.83 6.27
CA ILE A 77 16.50 -15.93 6.40
C ILE A 77 16.90 -17.02 7.41
N TYR A 78 16.28 -17.04 8.59
CA TYR A 78 16.61 -17.99 9.64
C TYR A 78 16.23 -19.42 9.25
N LYS A 79 15.11 -19.61 8.55
CA LYS A 79 14.71 -20.91 8.00
C LYS A 79 15.76 -21.45 7.03
N HIS A 80 16.25 -20.62 6.12
CA HIS A 80 17.29 -21.01 5.16
C HIS A 80 18.63 -21.29 5.85
N GLU A 81 19.03 -20.47 6.82
CA GLU A 81 20.24 -20.68 7.62
C GLU A 81 20.13 -21.81 8.65
N LYS A 82 18.94 -22.41 8.81
CA LYS A 82 18.60 -23.43 9.83
C LYS A 82 18.92 -22.94 11.25
N LYS A 83 18.57 -21.68 11.52
CA LYS A 83 18.79 -21.02 12.81
C LYS A 83 17.50 -20.83 13.60
N ASN A 84 17.65 -20.85 14.92
CA ASN A 84 16.60 -20.48 15.86
C ASN A 84 16.59 -18.96 16.10
N ASP A 85 15.46 -18.41 16.56
CA ASP A 85 15.26 -16.95 16.69
C ASP A 85 16.28 -16.20 17.57
N TYR A 86 16.92 -16.91 18.50
CA TYR A 86 17.93 -16.41 19.44
C TYR A 86 19.36 -16.48 18.89
N GLU A 87 19.59 -17.17 17.77
CA GLU A 87 20.91 -17.29 17.17
C GLU A 87 21.24 -16.07 16.32
N GLU A 88 22.52 -15.71 16.26
CA GLU A 88 22.96 -14.58 15.45
C GLU A 88 23.14 -14.98 13.99
N SER A 89 22.67 -14.12 13.08
CA SER A 89 22.93 -14.20 11.65
C SER A 89 23.62 -12.94 11.16
N SER A 90 24.81 -13.11 10.58
CA SER A 90 25.56 -12.00 9.99
C SER A 90 24.83 -11.44 8.76
N PHE A 91 24.21 -12.29 7.95
CA PHE A 91 23.42 -11.87 6.81
C PHE A 91 22.16 -11.11 7.24
N TRP A 92 21.41 -11.63 8.22
CA TRP A 92 20.30 -10.90 8.82
C TRP A 92 20.74 -9.55 9.36
N GLY A 93 21.87 -9.46 10.05
CA GLY A 93 22.39 -8.19 10.55
C GLY A 93 22.59 -7.14 9.45
N VAL A 94 23.07 -7.56 8.27
CA VAL A 94 23.20 -6.68 7.10
C VAL A 94 21.83 -6.28 6.56
N VAL A 95 20.93 -7.24 6.34
CA VAL A 95 19.58 -6.99 5.82
C VAL A 95 18.78 -6.09 6.76
N HIS A 96 18.77 -6.39 8.05
CA HIS A 96 18.10 -5.61 9.09
C HIS A 96 18.58 -4.17 9.11
N LYS A 97 19.89 -3.94 9.03
CA LYS A 97 20.45 -2.59 8.96
C LYS A 97 19.92 -1.81 7.75
N VAL A 98 19.84 -2.46 6.58
CA VAL A 98 19.27 -1.83 5.37
C VAL A 98 17.79 -1.48 5.60
N LEU A 99 17.02 -2.38 6.22
CA LEU A 99 15.61 -2.14 6.52
C LEU A 99 15.44 -1.00 7.54
N GLU A 100 16.23 -0.96 8.61
CA GLU A 100 16.24 0.13 9.59
C GLU A 100 16.62 1.48 8.98
N ASP A 101 17.67 1.52 8.14
CA ASP A 101 18.08 2.73 7.44
C ASP A 101 16.97 3.26 6.54
N ARG A 102 16.18 2.37 5.92
CA ARG A 102 15.01 2.75 5.11
C ARG A 102 13.83 3.18 5.97
N TRP A 103 13.57 2.47 7.06
CA TRP A 103 12.52 2.79 8.02
C TRP A 103 12.73 4.18 8.62
N SER A 104 13.97 4.53 9.00
CA SER A 104 14.31 5.84 9.59
C SER A 104 13.89 7.04 8.72
N LYS A 105 13.82 6.85 7.39
CA LYS A 105 13.38 7.87 6.43
C LYS A 105 11.86 7.93 6.30
N SER A 106 11.18 6.82 6.56
CA SER A 106 9.72 6.69 6.44
C SER A 106 9.00 6.93 7.77
N ASN A 107 9.74 6.89 8.89
CA ASN A 107 9.27 7.14 10.24
C ASN A 107 9.05 8.64 10.52
N THR A 108 8.02 9.21 9.90
CA THR A 108 7.68 10.63 10.08
C THR A 108 6.70 10.86 11.23
N PRO A 109 6.64 12.07 11.82
CA PRO A 109 5.62 12.43 12.82
C PRO A 109 4.17 12.14 12.40
N LEU A 110 3.86 12.27 11.11
CA LEU A 110 2.52 12.05 10.58
C LEU A 110 2.13 10.56 10.61
N HIS A 111 3.05 9.68 10.20
CA HIS A 111 2.89 8.23 10.29
C HIS A 111 2.67 7.79 11.74
N CYS A 112 3.46 8.31 12.69
CA CYS A 112 3.30 8.01 14.11
C CYS A 112 1.93 8.43 14.65
N LEU A 113 1.43 9.59 14.24
CA LEU A 113 0.12 10.08 14.64
C LEU A 113 -0.98 9.23 14.01
N ALA A 114 -0.94 8.96 12.70
CA ALA A 114 -1.92 8.11 12.02
C ALA A 114 -1.97 6.71 12.64
N HIS A 115 -0.81 6.12 12.93
CA HIS A 115 -0.72 4.84 13.63
C HIS A 115 -1.33 4.92 15.03
N SER A 116 -1.03 5.98 15.79
CA SER A 116 -1.60 6.18 17.13
C SER A 116 -3.13 6.29 17.13
N LEU A 117 -3.75 6.72 16.03
CA LEU A 117 -5.20 6.94 15.93
C LEU A 117 -5.95 5.75 15.35
N ASN A 118 -5.27 4.67 14.97
CA ASN A 118 -5.93 3.45 14.54
C ASN A 118 -6.54 2.73 15.76
N PRO A 119 -7.88 2.52 15.80
CA PRO A 119 -8.55 1.88 16.92
C PRO A 119 -8.03 0.47 17.25
N ARG A 120 -7.50 -0.23 16.23
CA ARG A 120 -6.92 -1.57 16.34
C ARG A 120 -5.61 -1.62 17.14
N CYS A 121 -4.93 -0.49 17.29
CA CYS A 121 -3.61 -0.46 17.96
C CYS A 121 -3.67 -0.78 19.45
N SER A 122 -4.83 -0.66 20.07
CA SER A 122 -5.03 -0.89 21.50
C SER A 122 -5.74 -2.21 21.81
N THR A 123 -6.02 -3.05 20.81
CA THR A 123 -6.79 -4.28 20.99
C THR A 123 -5.92 -5.45 21.43
N LYS A 124 -6.53 -6.42 22.14
CA LYS A 124 -5.85 -7.66 22.56
C LYS A 124 -5.57 -8.56 21.36
N GLU A 125 -6.45 -8.51 20.36
CA GLU A 125 -6.36 -9.20 19.09
C GLU A 125 -5.07 -8.80 18.36
N ARG A 126 -4.72 -7.51 18.33
CA ARG A 126 -3.42 -7.08 17.79
C ARG A 126 -2.26 -7.68 18.55
N GLN A 127 -2.31 -7.65 19.88
CA GLN A 127 -1.24 -8.21 20.73
C GLN A 127 -1.07 -9.72 20.50
N SER A 128 -2.14 -10.43 20.16
CA SER A 128 -2.06 -11.84 19.78
C SER A 128 -1.39 -12.06 18.41
N GLN A 129 -1.66 -11.18 17.43
CA GLN A 129 -1.05 -11.26 16.09
C GLN A 129 0.41 -10.78 16.10
N HIS A 130 0.71 -9.80 16.96
CA HIS A 130 2.00 -9.14 17.04
C HIS A 130 2.43 -8.97 18.52
N PRO A 131 2.86 -10.05 19.19
CA PRO A 131 3.18 -10.02 20.62
C PRO A 131 4.39 -9.16 20.98
N ASN A 132 5.29 -8.92 20.03
CA ASN A 132 6.50 -8.11 20.25
C ASN A 132 6.26 -6.60 20.04
N LEU A 133 5.06 -6.21 19.60
CA LEU A 133 4.76 -4.85 19.17
C LEU A 133 4.25 -4.03 20.36
N THR A 134 4.95 -2.94 20.67
CA THR A 134 4.56 -2.06 21.79
C THR A 134 3.39 -1.17 21.36
N PRO A 135 2.33 -1.04 22.18
CA PRO A 135 1.22 -0.13 21.87
C PRO A 135 1.71 1.33 21.68
N PRO A 136 1.13 2.11 20.74
CA PRO A 136 1.58 3.47 20.41
C PRO A 136 1.65 4.46 21.59
N GLN A 137 0.84 4.23 22.62
CA GLN A 137 0.82 5.03 23.85
C GLN A 137 1.97 4.71 24.80
N SER A 138 2.50 3.49 24.74
CA SER A 138 3.61 3.01 25.59
C SER A 138 4.96 3.15 24.89
N ASP A 139 4.98 3.30 23.56
CA ASP A 139 6.18 3.54 22.79
C ASP A 139 6.65 5.01 22.93
N VAL A 140 7.89 5.18 23.40
CA VAL A 140 8.49 6.49 23.68
C VAL A 140 8.76 7.27 22.39
N GLU A 141 9.20 6.60 21.33
CA GLU A 141 9.51 7.23 20.06
C GLU A 141 8.24 7.69 19.36
N ILE A 142 7.23 6.81 19.27
CA ILE A 142 5.92 7.13 18.68
C ILE A 142 5.28 8.27 19.47
N SER A 143 5.35 8.24 20.80
CA SER A 143 4.81 9.31 21.65
C SER A 143 5.52 10.64 21.46
N ARG A 144 6.85 10.65 21.27
CA ARG A 144 7.62 11.86 20.97
C ARG A 144 7.24 12.43 19.61
N MET A 145 7.16 11.58 18.59
CA MET A 145 6.81 11.97 17.23
C MET A 145 5.36 12.48 17.12
N ARG A 146 4.42 11.83 17.81
CA ARG A 146 3.03 12.29 17.97
C ARG A 146 2.99 13.70 18.55
N LYS A 147 3.72 13.97 19.63
CA LYS A 147 3.79 15.30 20.25
C LYS A 147 4.33 16.38 19.28
N ILE A 148 5.34 16.04 18.48
CA ILE A 148 5.87 16.95 17.44
C ILE A 148 4.79 17.27 16.40
N CYS A 149 4.05 16.25 15.94
CA CYS A 149 2.98 16.41 14.97
C CYS A 149 1.84 17.28 15.53
N LEU A 150 1.37 17.00 16.75
CA LEU A 150 0.29 17.75 17.39
C LEU A 150 0.66 19.22 17.65
N LYS A 151 1.92 19.53 17.98
CA LYS A 151 2.39 20.92 18.09
C LYS A 151 2.30 21.68 16.77
N ARG A 152 2.50 20.99 15.64
CA ARG A 152 2.38 21.60 14.30
C ARG A 152 0.92 21.78 13.88
N LEU A 153 0.07 20.80 14.16
CA LEU A 153 -1.36 20.84 13.82
C LEU A 153 -2.15 21.79 14.71
N PHE A 154 -1.75 21.91 15.98
CA PHE A 154 -2.40 22.76 16.98
C PHE A 154 -1.36 23.70 17.63
N PRO A 155 -1.05 24.84 16.98
CA PRO A 155 -0.10 25.82 17.52
C PRO A 155 -0.58 26.44 18.83
N ASN A 156 -1.89 26.64 18.99
CA ASN A 156 -2.49 27.15 20.22
C ASN A 156 -2.39 26.12 21.37
N ASP A 157 -1.90 26.57 22.53
CA ASP A 157 -1.61 25.71 23.68
C ASP A 157 -2.87 25.17 24.38
N ASP A 158 -3.95 25.95 24.42
CA ASP A 158 -5.21 25.57 25.06
C ASP A 158 -5.92 24.50 24.21
N THR A 159 -6.07 24.73 22.90
CA THR A 159 -6.61 23.72 21.97
C THR A 159 -5.77 22.45 22.01
N ARG A 160 -4.44 22.57 22.05
CA ARG A 160 -3.57 21.38 22.15
C ARG A 160 -3.73 20.64 23.48
N ARG A 161 -4.06 21.33 24.56
CA ARG A 161 -4.38 20.69 25.85
C ARG A 161 -5.68 19.90 25.77
N GLU A 162 -6.72 20.46 25.14
CA GLU A 162 -7.99 19.77 24.87
C GLU A 162 -7.76 18.49 24.05
N VAL A 163 -6.99 18.59 22.96
CA VAL A 163 -6.62 17.41 22.14
C VAL A 163 -5.89 16.34 22.95
N ASN A 164 -4.99 16.74 23.87
CA ASN A 164 -4.30 15.78 24.72
C ASN A 164 -5.24 15.09 25.72
N VAL A 165 -6.27 15.80 26.22
CA VAL A 165 -7.31 15.20 27.07
C VAL A 165 -8.15 14.21 26.25
N GLU A 166 -8.55 14.56 25.04
CA GLU A 166 -9.25 13.64 24.14
C GLU A 166 -8.42 12.38 23.82
N LEU A 167 -7.12 12.55 23.55
CA LEU A 167 -6.19 11.43 23.35
C LEU A 167 -6.10 10.53 24.59
N ALA A 168 -6.07 11.13 25.79
CA ALA A 168 -6.04 10.36 27.03
C ALA A 168 -7.33 9.52 27.22
N ARG A 169 -8.50 10.07 26.85
CA ARG A 169 -9.75 9.29 26.85
C ARG A 169 -9.69 8.11 25.88
N PHE A 170 -9.23 8.36 24.65
CA PHE A 170 -9.11 7.32 23.64
C PHE A 170 -8.14 6.19 24.04
N PHE A 171 -6.93 6.55 24.48
CA PHE A 171 -5.92 5.56 24.90
C PHE A 171 -6.26 4.87 26.21
N GLY A 172 -6.95 5.57 27.11
CA GLY A 172 -7.39 5.03 28.39
C GLY A 172 -8.66 4.18 28.28
N CYS A 173 -9.27 4.07 27.09
CA CYS A 173 -10.59 3.48 26.88
C CYS A 173 -11.58 4.02 27.92
N LEU A 174 -11.72 5.34 28.00
CA LEU A 174 -12.61 6.03 28.94
C LEU A 174 -13.89 6.48 28.23
N ASP A 175 -14.94 6.71 29.03
CA ASP A 175 -16.24 7.23 28.57
C ASP A 175 -16.79 6.37 27.40
N ASP A 176 -17.23 7.00 26.31
CA ASP A 176 -17.79 6.33 25.12
C ASP A 176 -16.82 5.31 24.47
N PHE A 177 -15.52 5.39 24.74
CA PHE A 177 -14.54 4.41 24.24
C PHE A 177 -14.44 3.14 25.08
N ALA A 178 -15.05 3.12 26.26
CA ALA A 178 -15.13 1.96 27.15
C ALA A 178 -16.36 1.08 26.86
N ASP A 179 -17.29 1.59 26.04
CA ASP A 179 -18.51 0.88 25.67
C ASP A 179 -18.20 -0.46 24.98
N GLU A 180 -19.02 -1.48 25.24
CA GLU A 180 -18.76 -2.83 24.72
C GLU A 180 -18.84 -2.90 23.20
N ASP A 181 -19.80 -2.18 22.58
CA ASP A 181 -19.92 -2.14 21.13
C ASP A 181 -18.72 -1.39 20.53
N SER A 182 -18.33 -0.26 21.15
CA SER A 182 -17.13 0.49 20.77
C SER A 182 -15.88 -0.40 20.78
N LEU A 183 -15.66 -1.17 21.85
CA LEU A 183 -14.51 -2.08 21.98
C LEU A 183 -14.52 -3.21 20.95
N ARG A 184 -15.68 -3.84 20.72
CA ARG A 184 -15.84 -4.91 19.73
C ARG A 184 -15.59 -4.39 18.31
N ASP A 185 -16.12 -3.22 18.00
CA ASP A 185 -16.04 -2.62 16.68
C ASP A 185 -14.62 -2.16 16.31
N ARG A 186 -13.73 -1.95 17.29
CA ARG A 186 -12.33 -1.53 17.02
C ARG A 186 -11.64 -2.47 16.03
N TRP A 187 -11.94 -3.77 16.10
CA TRP A 187 -11.34 -4.79 15.26
C TRP A 187 -12.12 -5.05 13.98
N GLU A 188 -13.44 -5.19 14.10
CA GLU A 188 -14.34 -5.59 13.01
C GLU A 188 -14.60 -4.46 12.00
N MET A 189 -14.68 -3.22 12.47
CA MET A 189 -15.02 -2.09 11.61
C MET A 189 -13.79 -1.50 10.90
N ASP A 190 -14.07 -0.82 9.78
CA ASP A 190 -13.11 0.08 9.15
C ASP A 190 -12.81 1.26 10.10
N PRO A 191 -11.54 1.64 10.30
CA PRO A 191 -11.16 2.69 11.23
C PRO A 191 -11.89 4.02 11.02
N ILE A 192 -12.16 4.43 9.78
CA ILE A 192 -12.88 5.69 9.50
C ILE A 192 -14.32 5.58 10.01
N LYS A 193 -14.99 4.45 9.73
CA LYS A 193 -16.36 4.20 10.21
C LYS A 193 -16.42 4.15 11.73
N TRP A 194 -15.45 3.52 12.37
CA TRP A 194 -15.36 3.47 13.83
C TRP A 194 -15.27 4.88 14.42
N TRP A 195 -14.41 5.74 13.89
CA TRP A 195 -14.30 7.14 14.35
C TRP A 195 -15.56 7.95 14.08
N LEU A 196 -16.31 7.68 13.01
CA LEU A 196 -17.59 8.35 12.75
C LEU A 196 -18.65 7.99 13.80
N VAL A 197 -18.71 6.73 14.22
CA VAL A 197 -19.73 6.23 15.18
C VAL A 197 -19.34 6.58 16.62
N HIS A 198 -18.11 6.27 17.02
CA HIS A 198 -17.67 6.27 18.41
C HIS A 198 -16.84 7.51 18.80
N GLY A 199 -16.48 8.37 17.84
CA GLY A 199 -15.57 9.49 18.06
C GLY A 199 -16.23 10.81 18.49
N SER A 200 -17.55 10.88 18.63
CA SER A 200 -18.30 12.13 18.81
C SER A 200 -17.96 12.91 20.08
N ALA A 201 -17.60 12.23 21.17
CA ALA A 201 -17.16 12.86 22.42
C ALA A 201 -15.74 13.46 22.35
N THR A 202 -15.05 13.29 21.22
CA THR A 202 -13.70 13.82 20.97
C THR A 202 -13.64 14.54 19.62
N PRO A 203 -14.25 15.72 19.48
CA PRO A 203 -14.44 16.36 18.18
C PRO A 203 -13.11 16.75 17.51
N HIS A 204 -12.09 17.17 18.26
CA HIS A 204 -10.79 17.51 17.67
C HIS A 204 -10.07 16.26 17.18
N LEU A 205 -10.09 15.21 17.99
CA LEU A 205 -9.46 13.92 17.70
C LEU A 205 -10.16 13.21 16.55
N GLN A 206 -11.48 13.22 16.51
CA GLN A 206 -12.28 12.68 15.41
C GLN A 206 -11.94 13.40 14.10
N SER A 207 -11.91 14.74 14.11
CA SER A 207 -11.58 15.53 12.92
C SER A 207 -10.22 15.19 12.32
N ILE A 208 -9.18 15.03 13.15
CA ILE A 208 -7.86 14.63 12.65
C ILE A 208 -7.81 13.15 12.26
N SER A 209 -8.52 12.28 12.97
CA SER A 209 -8.56 10.84 12.67
C SER A 209 -9.20 10.57 11.31
N LEU A 210 -10.33 11.20 11.01
CA LEU A 210 -11.00 11.04 9.71
C LEU A 210 -10.11 11.49 8.54
N LYS A 211 -9.30 12.55 8.73
CA LYS A 211 -8.34 13.01 7.72
C LYS A 211 -7.20 12.01 7.56
N LEU A 212 -6.54 11.62 8.65
CA LEU A 212 -5.33 10.80 8.61
C LEU A 212 -5.61 9.34 8.23
N LEU A 213 -6.73 8.79 8.70
CA LEU A 213 -7.14 7.43 8.37
C LEU A 213 -7.67 7.32 6.94
N GLY A 214 -8.13 8.43 6.35
CA GLY A 214 -8.49 8.58 4.94
C GLY A 214 -7.31 8.95 4.03
N HIS A 215 -6.07 8.96 4.51
CA HIS A 215 -4.90 9.25 3.67
C HIS A 215 -4.29 7.97 3.05
N VAL A 216 -3.91 8.09 1.78
CA VAL A 216 -3.01 7.16 1.09
C VAL A 216 -1.58 7.33 1.59
N SER A 217 -0.77 6.27 1.49
CA SER A 217 0.62 6.29 1.97
C SER A 217 1.68 6.49 0.88
N SER A 218 1.32 6.30 -0.40
CA SER A 218 2.24 6.44 -1.54
C SER A 218 1.97 7.69 -2.38
N SER A 219 3.05 8.30 -2.87
CA SER A 219 3.01 9.36 -3.88
C SER A 219 2.71 8.84 -5.28
N SER A 220 2.71 7.51 -5.50
CA SER A 220 2.41 6.92 -6.81
C SER A 220 1.02 7.25 -7.34
N CYS A 221 0.07 7.54 -6.44
CA CYS A 221 -1.24 8.09 -6.78
C CYS A 221 -1.09 9.33 -7.68
N CYS A 222 -0.14 10.20 -7.34
CA CYS A 222 0.20 11.37 -8.12
C CYS A 222 1.02 11.00 -9.36
N GLU A 223 1.96 10.06 -9.28
CA GLU A 223 2.76 9.60 -10.45
C GLU A 223 1.89 9.02 -11.56
N ARG A 224 0.79 8.32 -11.22
CA ARG A 224 -0.20 7.86 -12.20
C ARG A 224 -0.90 9.03 -12.91
N ASN A 225 -1.17 10.11 -12.19
CA ASN A 225 -1.67 11.35 -12.81
C ASN A 225 -0.60 11.99 -13.72
N TRP A 226 0.68 11.93 -13.34
CA TRP A 226 1.79 12.41 -14.17
C TRP A 226 2.00 11.58 -15.44
N SER A 227 1.88 10.24 -15.37
CA SER A 227 1.90 9.38 -16.55
C SER A 227 0.75 9.69 -17.51
N THR A 228 -0.44 9.95 -16.97
CA THR A 228 -1.59 10.41 -17.76
C THR A 228 -1.32 11.78 -18.40
N TYR A 229 -0.73 12.71 -17.64
CA TYR A 229 -0.32 14.02 -18.14
C TYR A 229 0.69 13.87 -19.29
N ALA A 230 1.67 12.97 -19.18
CA ALA A 230 2.65 12.71 -20.22
C ALA A 230 2.02 12.12 -21.51
N PHE A 231 0.94 11.35 -21.38
CA PHE A 231 0.17 10.86 -22.53
C PHE A 231 -0.61 12.00 -23.24
N ILE A 232 -1.22 12.89 -22.46
CA ILE A 232 -2.00 14.03 -22.97
C ILE A 232 -1.08 15.10 -23.58
N HIS A 233 0.04 15.37 -22.92
CA HIS A 233 1.03 16.38 -23.30
C HIS A 233 2.38 15.71 -23.54
N SER A 234 2.55 15.18 -24.75
CA SER A 234 3.79 14.53 -25.19
C SER A 234 4.58 15.41 -26.16
N ILE A 235 5.83 15.03 -26.46
CA ILE A 235 6.67 15.70 -27.47
C ILE A 235 6.00 15.73 -28.86
N ARG A 236 5.03 14.84 -29.12
CA ARG A 236 4.24 14.78 -30.37
C ARG A 236 2.86 15.48 -30.28
N ARG A 237 2.35 15.78 -29.08
CA ARG A 237 1.08 16.48 -28.79
C ARG A 237 1.32 17.68 -27.88
N ASN A 238 1.90 18.72 -28.46
CA ASN A 238 2.48 19.87 -27.79
C ASN A 238 1.73 21.19 -28.04
N GLN A 239 0.56 21.13 -28.68
CA GLN A 239 -0.31 22.29 -28.95
C GLN A 239 -1.47 22.45 -27.93
N ILE A 240 -1.38 21.81 -26.76
CA ILE A 240 -2.38 21.95 -25.70
C ILE A 240 -1.87 22.98 -24.67
N THR A 241 -2.72 23.92 -24.28
CA THR A 241 -2.36 24.88 -23.23
C THR A 241 -2.24 24.17 -21.87
N PRO A 242 -1.35 24.61 -20.96
CA PRO A 242 -1.19 23.98 -19.64
C PRO A 242 -2.52 23.87 -18.88
N GLN A 243 -3.39 24.88 -18.95
CA GLN A 243 -4.71 24.85 -18.33
C GLN A 243 -5.57 23.71 -18.88
N ARG A 244 -5.64 23.56 -20.21
CA ARG A 244 -6.44 22.50 -20.84
C ARG A 244 -5.89 21.11 -20.52
N ALA A 245 -4.56 20.96 -20.42
CA ALA A 245 -3.94 19.71 -19.99
C ALA A 245 -4.30 19.36 -18.53
N GLN A 246 -4.30 20.34 -17.63
CA GLN A 246 -4.76 20.16 -16.24
C GLN A 246 -6.24 19.77 -16.18
N ASP A 247 -7.11 20.44 -16.94
CA ASP A 247 -8.54 20.13 -16.97
C ASP A 247 -8.79 18.70 -17.48
N LEU A 248 -8.06 18.26 -18.52
CA LEU A 248 -8.17 16.89 -19.05
C LEU A 248 -7.70 15.84 -18.04
N VAL A 249 -6.61 16.09 -17.32
CA VAL A 249 -6.11 15.20 -16.26
C VAL A 249 -7.12 15.16 -15.10
N PHE A 250 -7.71 16.30 -14.74
CA PHE A 250 -8.76 16.37 -13.73
C PHE A 250 -9.99 15.55 -14.13
N VAL A 251 -10.50 15.72 -15.35
CA VAL A 251 -11.66 14.94 -15.84
C VAL A 251 -11.32 13.45 -15.90
N HIS A 252 -10.16 13.08 -16.45
CA HIS A 252 -9.71 11.69 -16.52
C HIS A 252 -9.63 11.04 -15.14
N ASN A 253 -8.97 11.70 -14.17
CA ASN A 253 -8.82 11.18 -12.83
C ASN A 253 -10.17 11.08 -12.10
N ASN A 254 -11.07 12.05 -12.26
CA ASN A 254 -12.39 11.98 -11.63
C ASN A 254 -13.28 10.89 -12.23
N LEU A 255 -13.29 10.72 -13.55
CA LEU A 255 -14.02 9.62 -14.20
C LEU A 255 -13.52 8.27 -13.70
N ARG A 256 -12.20 8.14 -13.56
CA ARG A 256 -11.54 6.97 -12.97
C ARG A 256 -11.94 6.78 -11.50
N LEU A 257 -11.96 7.83 -10.68
CA LEU A 257 -12.44 7.74 -9.29
C LEU A 257 -13.91 7.33 -9.18
N LEU A 258 -14.76 7.74 -10.13
CA LEU A 258 -16.15 7.35 -10.17
C LEU A 258 -16.33 5.88 -10.58
N SER A 259 -15.59 5.39 -11.57
CA SER A 259 -15.64 3.98 -11.97
C SER A 259 -15.22 3.03 -10.85
N ARG A 260 -14.31 3.47 -9.98
CA ARG A 260 -13.85 2.74 -8.79
C ARG A 260 -14.89 2.55 -7.69
N LYS A 261 -16.00 3.28 -7.72
CA LYS A 261 -17.09 3.11 -6.76
C LYS A 261 -17.95 1.88 -7.06
N THR A 262 -17.71 1.21 -8.18
CA THR A 262 -18.42 -0.01 -8.55
C THR A 262 -17.88 -1.21 -7.77
N PRO A 263 -18.73 -2.14 -7.30
CA PRO A 263 -18.28 -3.35 -6.61
C PRO A 263 -17.26 -4.16 -7.41
N GLN A 264 -17.41 -4.19 -8.75
CA GLN A 264 -16.54 -4.88 -9.70
C GLN A 264 -15.09 -4.37 -9.68
N TYR A 265 -14.85 -3.12 -9.30
CA TYR A 265 -13.49 -2.60 -9.15
C TYR A 265 -12.79 -3.16 -7.90
N MET A 266 -13.55 -3.48 -6.86
CA MET A 266 -13.03 -3.97 -5.59
C MET A 266 -13.03 -5.50 -5.50
N GLN A 267 -13.79 -6.18 -6.36
CA GLN A 267 -14.08 -7.62 -6.34
C GLN A 267 -14.09 -8.18 -7.77
N GLY A 268 -13.40 -9.29 -8.03
CA GLY A 268 -13.33 -9.97 -9.33
C GLY A 268 -12.00 -9.79 -10.07
N ASP A 269 -11.95 -10.28 -11.30
CA ASP A 269 -10.71 -10.46 -12.09
C ASP A 269 -10.09 -9.12 -12.55
N ILE A 270 -10.89 -8.06 -12.62
CA ILE A 270 -10.47 -6.70 -12.99
C ILE A 270 -10.17 -5.81 -11.78
N LYS A 271 -9.98 -6.39 -10.60
CA LYS A 271 -9.77 -5.62 -9.37
C LYS A 271 -8.51 -4.77 -9.46
N MET A 272 -8.63 -3.47 -9.20
CA MET A 272 -7.50 -2.53 -9.20
C MET A 272 -6.69 -2.52 -10.52
N TRP A 273 -7.33 -2.83 -11.65
CA TRP A 273 -6.72 -2.94 -13.00
C TRP A 273 -5.89 -1.71 -13.42
N ASP A 274 -6.13 -0.57 -12.81
CA ASP A 274 -5.54 0.72 -13.14
C ASP A 274 -4.44 1.15 -12.14
N VAL A 275 -4.42 0.57 -10.93
CA VAL A 275 -3.48 0.89 -9.84
C VAL A 275 -2.20 0.08 -10.00
N ALA A 276 -2.26 -1.05 -10.70
CA ALA A 276 -1.11 -1.89 -11.00
C ALA A 276 -1.04 -2.14 -12.50
N GLY A 277 0.07 -1.75 -13.13
CA GLY A 277 0.35 -2.05 -14.55
C GLY A 277 0.52 -3.53 -14.86
N ASP A 278 0.53 -4.39 -13.83
CA ASP A 278 0.55 -5.84 -13.92
C ASP A 278 -0.47 -6.35 -12.88
N ALA A 279 -1.34 -7.27 -13.31
CA ALA A 279 -2.45 -7.81 -12.55
C ALA A 279 -2.07 -8.18 -11.10
N PHE A 280 -3.03 -8.06 -10.19
CA PHE A 280 -2.93 -8.54 -8.80
C PHE A 280 -3.02 -10.07 -8.79
N GLU A 281 -2.08 -10.74 -9.46
CA GLU A 281 -1.94 -12.18 -9.43
C GLU A 281 -0.81 -12.50 -8.46
N THR A 282 -1.16 -13.22 -7.39
CA THR A 282 -0.19 -13.99 -6.61
C THR A 282 0.67 -14.78 -7.58
N ILE A 283 1.99 -14.82 -7.34
CA ILE A 283 3.03 -15.39 -8.20
C ILE A 283 2.75 -16.84 -8.69
N GLU A 284 1.74 -17.51 -8.15
CA GLU A 284 1.30 -18.85 -8.50
C GLU A 284 0.56 -18.99 -9.85
N ASP A 285 0.03 -17.91 -10.45
CA ASP A 285 -0.75 -18.02 -11.70
C ASP A 285 -0.14 -17.12 -12.79
N VAL A 286 0.98 -17.55 -13.37
CA VAL A 286 1.62 -16.84 -14.50
C VAL A 286 0.83 -17.12 -15.78
N GLY A 287 -0.27 -16.38 -15.95
CA GLY A 287 -0.98 -16.22 -17.21
C GLY A 287 -0.34 -15.12 -18.07
N ILE A 288 -0.06 -15.46 -19.32
CA ILE A 288 0.59 -14.64 -20.35
C ILE A 288 0.07 -13.18 -20.39
N LEU A 289 1.00 -12.23 -20.35
CA LEU A 289 0.84 -10.79 -20.57
C LEU A 289 -0.04 -10.46 -21.79
N GLU A 290 -1.33 -10.20 -21.58
CA GLU A 290 -2.14 -9.44 -22.52
C GLU A 290 -2.07 -7.96 -22.16
N ILE A 291 -1.10 -7.28 -22.78
CA ILE A 291 -1.17 -5.83 -22.99
C ILE A 291 -2.50 -5.59 -23.70
N ALA A 292 -3.46 -5.03 -22.98
CA ALA A 292 -4.73 -4.61 -23.56
C ALA A 292 -4.46 -3.67 -24.74
N ASN A 293 -4.64 -4.20 -25.95
CA ASN A 293 -4.84 -3.41 -27.16
C ASN A 293 -6.15 -2.64 -26.96
N LEU A 294 -6.05 -1.45 -26.37
CA LEU A 294 -7.12 -0.46 -26.42
C LEU A 294 -7.25 -0.01 -27.87
N SER A 295 -8.10 -0.70 -28.64
CA SER A 295 -8.58 -0.19 -29.92
C SER A 295 -9.29 1.13 -29.67
N LEU A 296 -8.84 2.18 -30.35
CA LEU A 296 -9.41 3.52 -30.37
C LEU A 296 -10.65 3.57 -31.29
N ASP A 297 -11.54 2.59 -31.20
CA ASP A 297 -12.83 2.69 -31.87
C ASP A 297 -13.78 3.41 -30.91
N GLU A 298 -14.02 4.70 -31.21
CA GLU A 298 -14.96 5.56 -30.50
C GLU A 298 -16.34 4.89 -30.43
N PRO A 299 -17.02 4.83 -29.26
CA PRO A 299 -18.45 4.59 -29.27
C PRO A 299 -19.11 5.82 -29.91
N GLU A 300 -19.80 5.60 -31.04
CA GLU A 300 -20.64 6.62 -31.66
C GLU A 300 -21.58 7.21 -30.61
N LEU A 301 -21.39 8.50 -30.33
CA LEU A 301 -22.20 9.23 -29.37
C LEU A 301 -23.61 9.38 -29.98
N GLU A 302 -24.54 8.51 -29.59
CA GLU A 302 -25.94 8.66 -30.00
C GLU A 302 -26.47 10.03 -29.54
N SER A 303 -26.79 10.89 -30.51
CA SER A 303 -27.40 12.18 -30.24
C SER A 303 -28.82 11.95 -29.70
N VAL A 304 -29.03 12.23 -28.42
CA VAL A 304 -30.38 12.30 -27.85
C VAL A 304 -31.07 13.54 -28.42
N LEU A 305 -31.95 13.33 -29.39
CA LEU A 305 -32.90 14.36 -29.86
C LEU A 305 -33.99 14.52 -28.79
N PHE A 306 -34.13 15.75 -28.27
CA PHE A 306 -35.29 16.12 -27.48
C PHE A 306 -36.42 16.47 -28.45
N ASP A 307 -37.45 15.62 -28.54
CA ASP A 307 -38.66 15.94 -29.29
C ASP A 307 -39.35 17.15 -28.65
N GLU A 308 -39.44 18.24 -29.42
CA GLU A 308 -40.31 19.37 -29.13
C GLU A 308 -41.77 18.88 -29.16
N ILE A 309 -42.38 18.74 -28.00
CA ILE A 309 -43.83 18.58 -27.89
C ILE A 309 -44.46 19.92 -28.30
N THR A 310 -44.80 20.01 -29.57
CA THR A 310 -45.86 20.89 -30.04
C THR A 310 -47.16 20.10 -29.93
N GLU A 311 -48.12 20.62 -29.18
CA GLU A 311 -49.52 20.59 -29.64
C GLU A 311 -50.37 21.61 -28.88
N THR A 312 -51.32 22.13 -29.66
CA THR A 312 -52.27 23.23 -29.53
C THR A 312 -53.26 23.17 -28.38
#